data_AF-A0A8T0M052-F1
#
_entry.id   AF-A0A8T0M052-F1
#
_cell.length_a   1.000
_cell.length_b   1.000
_cell.length_c   1.000
_cell.angle_alpha   90.00
_cell.angle_beta   90.00
_cell.angle_gamma   90.00
#
_symmetry.space_group_name_H-M   'P 1'
#
loop_
_entity.id
_entity.type
_entity.pdbx_description
1 polymer ?
#
loop_
_entity_poly.entity_id
_entity_poly.type
_entity_poly.pdbx_seq_one_letter_code
_entity_poly.pdbx_strand_id
1 'polypeptide(L)'
;MTDLTLRLATCDDADVLATELIAVLPDLAATQDLQASVQGVAAFLAEEEERWSSCVHNLLLYLRGEPQERNVVLELLDATLFSAAQWQGQLTLKTQKTLVEFFQTVITEIGNGGDSGRWLKWGDQVLILVYKQREQEQVAEEKEDAEESRQWFVDIAGLLLQLRNTLAGNEAVSPDLKLETFVWKNLAKLATAFGPILTSCSAAINSPSKEQDGDKQETGRFGAEEAVAAVVSSVEESVGQLLRGASAGVLDAGVLKFFRLYWKAFHRLLVAFADVLDSEVENCVLAIVNVAASLIYIIQQNKDSAMSKGGQELRNMLDQAVEMIEKMTGSTPTAA
;
A
#
# COMPACT_ATOMS: atom_id res chain seq x y z
N MET A 1 32.85 4.16 -17.99
CA MET A 1 31.74 5.02 -17.56
C MET A 1 31.43 6.15 -18.55
N THR A 2 32.42 6.79 -19.20
CA THR A 2 32.22 7.98 -20.04
C THR A 2 31.52 7.78 -21.39
N ASP A 3 31.30 6.56 -21.87
CA ASP A 3 30.77 6.34 -23.23
C ASP A 3 29.24 6.21 -23.26
N LEU A 4 28.65 5.39 -22.38
CA LEU A 4 27.20 5.15 -22.33
C LEU A 4 26.42 6.36 -21.82
N THR A 5 26.83 6.96 -20.69
CA THR A 5 26.16 8.16 -20.17
C THR A 5 26.32 9.35 -21.11
N LEU A 6 27.44 9.45 -21.82
CA LEU A 6 27.66 10.52 -22.80
C LEU A 6 26.79 10.32 -24.04
N ARG A 7 26.60 9.08 -24.50
CA ARG A 7 25.65 8.73 -25.56
C ARG A 7 24.22 9.11 -25.17
N LEU A 8 23.78 8.74 -23.95
CA LEU A 8 22.47 9.14 -23.43
C LEU A 8 22.35 10.67 -23.27
N ALA A 9 23.41 11.36 -22.85
CA ALA A 9 23.42 12.81 -22.70
C ALA A 9 23.33 13.57 -24.04
N THR A 10 23.52 12.92 -25.19
CA THR A 10 23.27 13.54 -26.50
C THR A 10 21.79 13.55 -26.90
N CYS A 11 20.93 12.87 -26.15
CA CYS A 11 19.48 12.87 -26.37
C CYS A 11 18.84 14.08 -25.69
N ASP A 12 18.43 15.06 -26.49
CA ASP A 12 17.77 16.28 -25.99
C ASP A 12 16.28 16.05 -25.65
N ASP A 13 15.67 15.00 -26.20
CA ASP A 13 14.25 14.65 -26.03
C ASP A 13 14.07 13.43 -25.12
N ALA A 14 13.08 13.46 -24.22
CA ALA A 14 12.87 12.43 -23.21
C ALA A 14 12.39 11.09 -23.79
N ASP A 15 11.65 11.08 -24.90
CA ASP A 15 11.18 9.87 -25.56
C ASP A 15 12.31 9.24 -26.40
N VAL A 16 13.11 10.08 -27.06
CA VAL A 16 14.35 9.64 -27.75
C VAL A 16 15.32 9.04 -26.73
N LEU A 17 15.51 9.69 -25.59
CA LEU A 17 16.34 9.19 -24.50
C LEU A 17 15.83 7.83 -23.98
N ALA A 18 14.52 7.67 -23.78
CA ALA A 18 13.94 6.41 -23.33
C ALA A 18 14.16 5.27 -24.34
N THR A 19 14.02 5.57 -25.63
CA THR A 19 14.30 4.61 -26.72
C THR A 19 15.77 4.22 -26.74
N GLU A 20 16.67 5.20 -26.63
CA GLU A 20 18.10 4.98 -26.61
C GLU A 20 18.53 4.18 -25.37
N LEU A 21 17.93 4.46 -24.21
CA LEU A 21 18.16 3.74 -22.97
C LEU A 21 17.87 2.24 -23.12
N ILE A 22 16.76 1.88 -23.76
CA ILE A 22 16.44 0.49 -24.06
C ILE A 22 17.48 -0.12 -25.01
N ALA A 23 17.87 0.61 -26.06
CA ALA A 23 18.84 0.14 -27.04
C ALA A 23 20.23 -0.15 -26.44
N VAL A 24 20.62 0.57 -25.37
CA VAL A 24 21.92 0.39 -24.71
C VAL A 24 21.89 -0.60 -23.54
N LEU A 25 20.74 -1.23 -23.22
CA LEU A 25 20.66 -2.23 -22.15
C LEU A 25 21.62 -3.42 -22.36
N PRO A 26 21.81 -3.98 -23.58
CA PRO A 26 22.79 -5.05 -23.80
C PRO A 26 24.23 -4.60 -23.54
N ASP A 27 24.56 -3.37 -23.93
CA ASP A 27 25.88 -2.77 -23.71
C ASP A 27 26.11 -2.55 -22.20
N LEU A 28 25.09 -2.08 -21.49
CA LEU A 28 25.11 -1.91 -20.04
C LEU A 28 25.31 -3.26 -19.34
N ALA A 29 24.60 -4.30 -19.78
CA ALA A 29 24.73 -5.66 -19.26
C ALA A 29 26.15 -6.25 -19.43
N ALA A 30 26.85 -5.85 -20.50
CA ALA A 30 28.19 -6.32 -20.81
C ALA A 30 29.31 -5.52 -20.09
N THR A 31 28.98 -4.49 -19.32
CA THR A 31 29.99 -3.68 -18.61
C THR A 31 30.67 -4.45 -17.47
N GLN A 32 31.98 -4.24 -17.30
CA GLN A 32 32.75 -4.86 -16.22
C GLN A 32 32.37 -4.34 -14.82
N ASP A 33 31.92 -3.09 -14.73
CA ASP A 33 31.44 -2.47 -13.50
C ASP A 33 29.97 -2.05 -13.70
N LEU A 34 29.11 -3.06 -13.73
CA LEU A 34 27.67 -2.92 -13.93
C LEU A 34 27.07 -1.99 -12.86
N GLN A 35 27.44 -2.18 -11.60
CA GLN A 35 26.87 -1.41 -10.50
C GLN A 35 27.18 0.09 -10.62
N ALA A 36 28.43 0.47 -10.87
CA ALA A 36 28.77 1.88 -11.04
C ALA A 36 28.10 2.48 -12.28
N SER A 37 27.99 1.70 -13.36
CA SER A 37 27.36 2.14 -14.61
C SER A 37 25.85 2.36 -14.42
N VAL A 38 25.15 1.43 -13.74
CA VAL A 38 23.74 1.56 -13.39
C VAL A 38 23.49 2.77 -12.49
N GLN A 39 24.33 2.99 -11.47
CA GLN A 39 24.21 4.17 -10.61
C GLN A 39 24.45 5.48 -11.37
N GLY A 40 25.43 5.50 -12.28
CA GLY A 40 25.70 6.66 -13.13
C GLY A 40 24.51 7.00 -14.04
N VAL A 41 23.92 5.99 -14.69
CA VAL A 41 22.71 6.18 -15.53
C VAL A 41 21.53 6.63 -14.66
N ALA A 42 21.28 5.99 -13.52
CA ALA A 42 20.18 6.36 -12.64
C ALA A 42 20.30 7.78 -12.08
N ALA A 43 21.53 8.23 -11.76
CA ALA A 43 21.79 9.60 -11.33
C ALA A 43 21.51 10.60 -12.47
N PHE A 44 21.99 10.32 -13.68
CA PHE A 44 21.73 11.13 -14.87
C PHE A 44 20.23 11.27 -15.16
N LEU A 45 19.48 10.16 -15.11
CA LEU A 45 18.03 10.18 -15.33
C LEU A 45 17.29 11.00 -14.27
N ALA A 46 17.80 11.06 -13.03
CA ALA A 46 17.17 11.77 -11.92
C ALA A 46 17.45 13.28 -11.90
N GLU A 47 18.32 13.80 -12.79
CA GLU A 47 18.59 15.24 -12.92
C GLU A 47 17.35 16.03 -13.36
N GLU A 48 16.52 15.41 -14.20
CA GLU A 48 15.28 16.01 -14.71
C GLU A 48 14.11 15.03 -14.56
N GLU A 49 13.05 15.48 -13.91
CA GLU A 49 11.88 14.65 -13.59
C GLU A 49 11.18 14.10 -14.85
N GLU A 50 11.14 14.88 -15.93
CA GLU A 50 10.53 14.47 -17.20
C GLU A 50 11.31 13.34 -17.88
N ARG A 51 12.66 13.38 -17.82
CA ARG A 51 13.52 12.30 -18.33
C ARG A 51 13.30 11.03 -17.53
N TRP A 52 13.30 11.15 -16.20
CA TRP A 52 13.07 10.02 -15.30
C TRP A 52 11.74 9.34 -15.61
N SER A 53 10.64 10.10 -15.64
CA SER A 53 9.30 9.53 -15.84
C SER A 53 9.16 8.83 -17.19
N SER A 54 9.66 9.43 -18.27
CA SER A 54 9.61 8.83 -19.61
C SER A 54 10.45 7.55 -19.71
N CYS A 55 11.66 7.56 -19.15
CA CYS A 55 12.54 6.40 -19.16
C CYS A 55 12.02 5.26 -18.30
N VAL A 56 11.55 5.55 -17.09
CA VAL A 56 11.01 4.54 -16.17
C VAL A 56 9.74 3.91 -16.73
N HIS A 57 8.82 4.70 -17.31
CA HIS A 57 7.64 4.17 -17.99
C HIS A 57 8.02 3.15 -19.07
N ASN A 58 8.96 3.51 -19.96
CA ASN A 58 9.41 2.64 -21.04
C ASN A 58 10.15 1.39 -20.52
N LEU A 59 10.95 1.52 -19.46
CA LEU A 59 11.60 0.37 -18.81
C LEU A 59 10.59 -0.60 -18.18
N LEU A 60 9.52 -0.08 -17.57
CA LEU A 60 8.42 -0.91 -17.03
C LEU A 60 7.68 -1.64 -18.14
N LEU A 61 7.40 -0.97 -19.28
CA LEU A 61 6.82 -1.62 -20.45
C LEU A 61 7.75 -2.70 -21.03
N TYR A 62 9.05 -2.41 -21.13
CA TYR A 62 10.06 -3.37 -21.59
C TYR A 62 10.13 -4.60 -20.68
N LEU A 63 10.10 -4.40 -19.36
CA LEU A 63 10.13 -5.47 -18.36
C LEU A 63 8.97 -6.47 -18.51
N ARG A 64 7.78 -5.99 -18.90
CA ARG A 64 6.60 -6.83 -19.17
C ARG A 64 6.77 -7.78 -20.36
N GLY A 65 7.69 -7.47 -21.28
CA GLY A 65 8.00 -8.30 -22.45
C GLY A 65 8.95 -9.46 -22.19
N GLU A 66 9.29 -9.75 -20.92
CA GLU A 66 10.25 -10.79 -20.51
C GLU A 66 11.61 -10.72 -21.24
N PRO A 67 12.33 -9.58 -21.14
CA PRO A 67 13.55 -9.37 -21.90
C PRO A 67 14.73 -10.21 -21.40
N GLN A 68 15.71 -10.44 -22.26
CA GLN A 68 16.96 -11.12 -21.88
C GLN A 68 17.75 -10.31 -20.83
N GLU A 69 17.65 -8.99 -20.87
CA GLU A 69 18.31 -8.06 -19.95
C GLU A 69 17.50 -7.80 -18.66
N ARG A 70 16.52 -8.65 -18.32
CA ARG A 70 15.61 -8.47 -17.16
C ARG A 70 16.35 -8.08 -15.89
N ASN A 71 17.47 -8.72 -15.56
CA ASN A 71 18.22 -8.42 -14.34
C ASN A 71 18.79 -6.99 -14.33
N VAL A 72 19.33 -6.53 -15.46
CA VAL A 72 19.89 -5.19 -15.60
C VAL A 72 18.78 -4.14 -15.54
N VAL A 73 17.64 -4.42 -16.17
CA VAL A 73 16.44 -3.58 -16.09
C VAL A 73 15.97 -3.45 -14.64
N LEU A 74 15.91 -4.56 -13.89
CA LEU A 74 15.54 -4.54 -12.47
C LEU A 74 16.54 -3.77 -11.62
N GLU A 75 17.85 -3.92 -11.84
CA GLU A 75 18.88 -3.14 -11.12
C GLU A 75 18.79 -1.65 -11.44
N LEU A 76 18.51 -1.30 -12.69
CA LEU A 76 18.33 0.08 -13.11
C LEU A 76 17.08 0.70 -12.48
N LEU A 77 15.96 -0.02 -12.46
CA LEU A 77 14.72 0.40 -11.80
C LEU A 77 14.90 0.52 -10.27
N ASP A 78 15.66 -0.39 -9.65
CA ASP A 78 16.07 -0.31 -8.24
C ASP A 78 16.82 1.01 -7.95
N ALA A 79 17.75 1.38 -8.83
CA ALA A 79 18.57 2.58 -8.69
C ALA A 79 17.79 3.88 -8.99
N THR A 80 16.97 3.90 -10.03
CA THR A 80 16.18 5.09 -10.41
C THR A 80 15.10 5.40 -9.38
N LEU A 81 14.47 4.39 -8.77
CA LEU A 81 13.51 4.60 -7.69
C LEU A 81 14.18 5.13 -6.41
N PHE A 82 15.38 4.63 -6.09
CA PHE A 82 16.18 5.17 -5.00
C PHE A 82 16.55 6.64 -5.21
N SER A 83 16.93 7.03 -6.43
CA SER A 83 17.20 8.43 -6.78
C SER A 83 15.96 9.30 -6.67
N ALA A 84 14.80 8.82 -7.14
CA ALA A 84 13.54 9.56 -7.07
C ALA A 84 13.14 9.87 -5.61
N ALA A 85 13.40 8.96 -4.67
CA ALA A 85 13.14 9.18 -3.23
C ALA A 85 13.82 10.44 -2.67
N GLN A 86 14.92 10.89 -3.28
CA GLN A 86 15.69 12.06 -2.86
C GLN A 86 15.14 13.39 -3.39
N TRP A 87 14.23 13.38 -4.36
CA TRP A 87 13.68 14.62 -4.94
C TRP A 87 13.00 15.51 -3.90
N GLN A 88 13.09 16.82 -4.11
CA GLN A 88 12.47 17.83 -3.25
C GLN A 88 11.45 18.62 -4.05
N GLY A 89 10.33 18.98 -3.42
CA GLY A 89 9.21 19.65 -4.08
C GLY A 89 8.11 18.70 -4.58
N GLN A 90 7.06 19.31 -5.12
CA GLN A 90 5.89 18.61 -5.64
C GLN A 90 6.24 17.85 -6.91
N LEU A 91 5.77 16.61 -6.99
CA LEU A 91 5.93 15.77 -8.19
C LEU A 91 4.91 16.17 -9.25
N THR A 92 5.33 16.15 -10.51
CA THR A 92 4.44 16.29 -11.66
C THR A 92 3.46 15.13 -11.78
N LEU A 93 2.32 15.38 -12.43
CA LEU A 93 1.30 14.36 -12.70
C LEU A 93 1.88 13.16 -13.48
N LYS A 94 2.82 13.39 -14.41
CA LYS A 94 3.47 12.32 -15.19
C LYS A 94 4.28 11.39 -14.28
N THR A 95 5.02 11.94 -13.33
CA THR A 95 5.77 11.16 -12.34
C THR A 95 4.85 10.42 -11.39
N GLN A 96 3.77 11.04 -10.91
CA GLN A 96 2.78 10.38 -10.07
C GLN A 96 2.19 9.15 -10.78
N LYS A 97 1.79 9.28 -12.05
CA LYS A 97 1.31 8.16 -12.87
C LYS A 97 2.38 7.06 -13.03
N THR A 98 3.62 7.45 -13.30
CA THR A 98 4.74 6.50 -13.43
C THR A 98 4.98 5.73 -12.12
N LEU A 99 4.87 6.39 -10.96
CA LEU A 99 4.98 5.73 -9.65
C LEU A 99 3.82 4.76 -9.38
N VAL A 100 2.60 5.08 -9.84
CA VAL A 100 1.47 4.15 -9.79
C VAL A 100 1.75 2.92 -10.65
N GLU A 101 2.25 3.06 -11.87
CA GLU A 101 2.63 1.92 -12.73
C GLU A 101 3.73 1.06 -12.09
N PHE A 102 4.69 1.71 -11.42
CA PHE A 102 5.72 1.05 -10.65
C PHE A 102 5.10 0.19 -9.53
N PHE A 103 4.14 0.74 -8.80
CA PHE A 103 3.42 0.05 -7.75
C PHE A 103 2.52 -1.06 -8.29
N GLN A 104 1.87 -0.88 -9.43
CA GLN A 104 1.10 -1.93 -10.12
C GLN A 104 1.98 -3.14 -10.46
N THR A 105 3.21 -2.87 -10.91
CA THR A 105 4.20 -3.92 -11.19
C THR A 105 4.56 -4.69 -9.92
N VAL A 106 4.79 -3.98 -8.80
CA VAL A 106 4.99 -4.58 -7.47
C VAL A 106 3.83 -5.49 -7.07
N ILE A 107 2.59 -5.00 -7.17
CA ILE A 107 1.40 -5.78 -6.79
C ILE A 107 1.27 -7.04 -7.64
N THR A 108 1.44 -6.91 -8.96
CA THR A 108 1.34 -8.02 -9.92
C THR A 108 2.39 -9.09 -9.62
N GLU A 109 3.64 -8.69 -9.43
CA GLU A 109 4.74 -9.62 -9.21
C GLU A 109 4.68 -10.29 -7.83
N ILE A 110 4.23 -9.59 -6.78
CA ILE A 110 3.96 -10.22 -5.47
C ILE A 110 2.83 -11.24 -5.60
N GLY A 111 1.72 -10.87 -6.26
CA GLY A 111 0.57 -11.76 -6.45
C GLY A 111 0.93 -13.03 -7.22
N ASN A 112 1.88 -12.95 -8.14
CA ASN A 112 2.38 -14.07 -8.94
C ASN A 112 3.51 -14.88 -8.26
N GLY A 113 3.84 -14.59 -7.00
CA GLY A 113 4.87 -15.33 -6.26
C GLY A 113 6.31 -14.97 -6.64
N GLY A 114 6.54 -13.77 -7.17
CA GLY A 114 7.88 -13.22 -7.42
C GLY A 114 8.67 -12.97 -6.12
N ASP A 115 9.89 -12.45 -6.25
CA ASP A 115 10.77 -12.12 -5.11
C ASP A 115 10.16 -11.05 -4.20
N SER A 116 9.42 -11.51 -3.18
CA SER A 116 8.73 -10.65 -2.23
C SER A 116 9.67 -9.66 -1.54
N GLY A 117 10.96 -9.96 -1.39
CA GLY A 117 11.94 -9.06 -0.80
C GLY A 117 12.15 -7.79 -1.62
N ARG A 118 12.43 -7.93 -2.92
CA ARG A 118 12.62 -6.80 -3.84
C ARG A 118 11.33 -6.01 -4.02
N TRP A 119 10.21 -6.70 -4.26
CA TRP A 119 8.95 -6.02 -4.55
C TRP A 119 8.41 -5.24 -3.34
N LEU A 120 8.57 -5.77 -2.12
CA LEU A 120 8.27 -5.02 -0.89
C LEU A 120 9.12 -3.76 -0.77
N LYS A 121 10.43 -3.84 -1.07
CA LYS A 121 11.32 -2.67 -1.06
C LYS A 121 10.86 -1.60 -2.05
N TRP A 122 10.46 -2.00 -3.26
CA TRP A 122 9.93 -1.08 -4.27
C TRP A 122 8.63 -0.43 -3.79
N GLY A 123 7.70 -1.24 -3.26
CA GLY A 123 6.45 -0.73 -2.70
C GLY A 123 6.67 0.27 -1.56
N ASP A 124 7.59 -0.03 -0.64
CA ASP A 124 7.94 0.88 0.45
C ASP A 124 8.54 2.20 -0.06
N GLN A 125 9.40 2.16 -1.09
CA GLN A 125 9.98 3.38 -1.68
C GLN A 125 8.93 4.26 -2.38
N VAL A 126 8.00 3.67 -3.14
CA VAL A 126 6.88 4.42 -3.72
C VAL A 126 6.02 5.05 -2.62
N LEU A 127 5.70 4.29 -1.57
CA LEU A 127 4.89 4.79 -0.46
C LEU A 127 5.59 5.91 0.34
N ILE A 128 6.91 5.88 0.47
CA ILE A 128 7.68 7.00 1.05
C ILE A 128 7.44 8.28 0.25
N LEU A 129 7.48 8.21 -1.09
CA LEU A 129 7.20 9.34 -1.96
C LEU A 129 5.75 9.82 -1.81
N VAL A 130 4.78 8.89 -1.76
CA VAL A 130 3.37 9.19 -1.48
C VAL A 130 3.19 10.00 -0.20
N TYR A 131 3.78 9.57 0.92
CA TYR A 131 3.62 10.28 2.18
C TYR A 131 4.37 11.62 2.21
N LYS A 132 5.51 11.72 1.52
CA LYS A 132 6.27 12.97 1.41
C LYS A 132 5.50 14.04 0.63
N GLN A 133 4.74 13.65 -0.40
CA GLN A 133 3.90 14.58 -1.16
C GLN A 133 2.79 15.18 -0.29
N ARG A 134 2.18 14.40 0.60
CA ARG A 134 1.19 14.91 1.56
C ARG A 134 1.72 16.02 2.45
N GLU A 135 2.93 15.84 2.99
CA GLU A 135 3.55 16.83 3.87
C GLU A 135 3.77 18.17 3.14
N GLN A 136 4.00 18.12 1.82
CA GLN A 136 4.19 19.30 0.99
C GLN A 136 2.85 19.92 0.56
N GLU A 137 1.83 19.12 0.27
CA GLU A 137 0.47 19.60 -0.05
C GLU A 137 -0.20 20.31 1.13
N GLN A 138 0.03 19.88 2.38
CA GLN A 138 -0.50 20.58 3.56
C GLN A 138 0.02 22.02 3.73
N VAL A 139 1.10 22.37 3.02
CA VAL A 139 1.74 23.69 3.07
C VAL A 139 1.26 24.59 1.92
N ALA A 140 0.68 24.03 0.85
CA ALA A 140 0.20 24.78 -0.31
C ALA A 140 -1.34 24.96 -0.24
N GLU A 141 -1.81 26.20 -0.35
CA GLU A 141 -3.26 26.50 -0.36
C GLU A 141 -4.00 25.72 -1.47
N GLU A 142 -5.18 25.20 -1.12
CA GLU A 142 -6.05 24.38 -1.97
C GLU A 142 -6.39 25.09 -3.29
N LYS A 143 -5.83 24.62 -4.41
CA LYS A 143 -6.20 25.03 -5.77
C LYS A 143 -7.09 23.99 -6.44
N GLU A 144 -7.96 24.44 -7.34
CA GLU A 144 -8.96 23.63 -8.06
C GLU A 144 -8.38 22.48 -8.91
N ASP A 145 -7.10 22.51 -9.31
CA ASP A 145 -6.43 21.38 -10.00
C ASP A 145 -6.08 20.20 -9.06
N ALA A 146 -6.54 20.22 -7.81
CA ALA A 146 -6.18 19.24 -6.79
C ALA A 146 -6.80 17.84 -7.00
N GLU A 147 -7.90 17.68 -7.74
CA GLU A 147 -8.55 16.37 -7.90
C GLU A 147 -7.70 15.38 -8.71
N GLU A 148 -7.20 15.75 -9.89
CA GLU A 148 -6.33 14.86 -10.68
C GLU A 148 -5.01 14.57 -9.95
N SER A 149 -4.47 15.57 -9.23
CA SER A 149 -3.25 15.42 -8.41
C SER A 149 -3.45 14.52 -7.18
N ARG A 150 -4.69 14.22 -6.79
CA ARG A 150 -5.00 13.37 -5.61
C ARG A 150 -5.45 11.97 -5.99
N GLN A 151 -5.82 11.73 -7.25
CA GLN A 151 -6.29 10.43 -7.74
C GLN A 151 -5.27 9.31 -7.51
N TRP A 152 -3.97 9.58 -7.67
CA TRP A 152 -2.94 8.57 -7.49
C TRP A 152 -2.88 8.02 -6.06
N PHE A 153 -3.29 8.77 -5.03
CA PHE A 153 -3.42 8.24 -3.66
C PHE A 153 -4.49 7.16 -3.57
N VAL A 154 -5.60 7.37 -4.28
CA VAL A 154 -6.71 6.42 -4.39
C VAL A 154 -6.26 5.18 -5.15
N ASP A 155 -5.54 5.36 -6.26
CA ASP A 155 -5.03 4.25 -7.07
C ASP A 155 -4.08 3.37 -6.24
N ILE A 156 -3.16 3.97 -5.47
CA ILE A 156 -2.25 3.21 -4.58
C ILE A 156 -3.03 2.46 -3.49
N ALA A 157 -4.06 3.07 -2.90
CA ALA A 157 -4.91 2.40 -1.91
C ALA A 157 -5.70 1.23 -2.53
N GLY A 158 -6.27 1.42 -3.72
CA GLY A 158 -6.96 0.37 -4.47
C GLY A 158 -6.04 -0.80 -4.81
N LEU A 159 -4.81 -0.51 -5.23
CA LEU A 159 -3.79 -1.53 -5.52
C LEU A 159 -3.38 -2.34 -4.28
N LEU A 160 -3.26 -1.71 -3.12
CA LEU A 160 -3.01 -2.42 -1.85
C LEU A 160 -4.19 -3.34 -1.47
N LEU A 161 -5.43 -2.88 -1.67
CA LEU A 161 -6.61 -3.69 -1.43
C LEU A 161 -6.71 -4.86 -2.42
N GLN A 162 -6.37 -4.64 -3.69
CA GLN A 162 -6.27 -5.69 -4.70
C GLN A 162 -5.23 -6.75 -4.31
N LEU A 163 -4.04 -6.33 -3.83
CA LEU A 163 -3.03 -7.27 -3.35
C LEU A 163 -3.58 -8.12 -2.21
N ARG A 164 -4.22 -7.48 -1.22
CA ARG A 164 -4.88 -8.19 -0.12
C ARG A 164 -5.83 -9.26 -0.62
N ASN A 165 -6.72 -8.91 -1.55
CA ASN A 165 -7.72 -9.84 -2.08
C ASN A 165 -7.06 -11.00 -2.84
N THR A 166 -5.97 -10.72 -3.56
CA THR A 166 -5.17 -11.76 -4.23
C THR A 166 -4.54 -12.73 -3.24
N LEU A 167 -3.99 -12.23 -2.13
CA LEU A 167 -3.39 -13.05 -1.08
C LEU A 167 -4.45 -13.88 -0.34
N ALA A 168 -5.61 -13.29 -0.02
CA ALA A 168 -6.70 -13.98 0.67
C ALA A 168 -7.36 -15.07 -0.21
N GLY A 169 -7.44 -14.87 -1.52
CA GLY A 169 -8.00 -15.85 -2.46
C GLY A 169 -7.14 -17.09 -2.68
N ASN A 170 -5.89 -17.10 -2.22
CA ASN A 170 -4.96 -18.21 -2.38
C ASN A 170 -4.93 -19.11 -1.13
N GLU A 171 -6.01 -19.84 -0.88
CA GLU A 171 -6.18 -20.72 0.29
C GLU A 171 -5.08 -21.80 0.44
N ALA A 172 -4.33 -22.08 -0.63
CA ALA A 172 -3.25 -23.07 -0.63
C ALA A 172 -1.97 -22.59 0.07
N VAL A 173 -1.82 -21.29 0.33
CA VAL A 173 -0.60 -20.69 0.89
C VAL A 173 -0.90 -20.11 2.26
N SER A 174 -0.09 -20.48 3.26
CA SER A 174 -0.19 -19.87 4.59
C SER A 174 0.09 -18.36 4.52
N PRO A 175 -0.69 -17.51 5.20
CA PRO A 175 -0.51 -16.07 5.13
C PRO A 175 0.88 -15.64 5.60
N ASP A 176 1.55 -14.80 4.81
CA ASP A 176 2.86 -14.25 5.12
C ASP A 176 2.70 -12.95 5.94
N LEU A 177 3.22 -12.96 7.17
CA LEU A 177 3.09 -11.82 8.08
C LEU A 177 3.74 -10.53 7.54
N LYS A 178 4.81 -10.60 6.77
CA LYS A 178 5.45 -9.40 6.19
C LYS A 178 4.58 -8.80 5.10
N LEU A 179 4.00 -9.62 4.23
CA LEU A 179 3.08 -9.17 3.18
C LEU A 179 1.81 -8.56 3.79
N GLU A 180 1.19 -9.27 4.72
CA GLU A 180 0.02 -8.76 5.48
C GLU A 180 0.37 -7.45 6.20
N THR A 181 1.55 -7.38 6.84
CA THR A 181 2.01 -6.14 7.50
C THR A 181 2.17 -5.01 6.49
N PHE A 182 2.76 -5.27 5.33
CA PHE A 182 2.94 -4.28 4.28
C PHE A 182 1.58 -3.74 3.80
N VAL A 183 0.63 -4.61 3.51
CA VAL A 183 -0.73 -4.24 3.09
C VAL A 183 -1.43 -3.40 4.16
N TRP A 184 -1.65 -3.97 5.34
CA TRP A 184 -2.54 -3.36 6.33
C TRP A 184 -1.93 -2.14 7.00
N LYS A 185 -0.61 -2.13 7.24
CA LYS A 185 0.06 -0.96 7.81
C LYS A 185 -0.05 0.24 6.87
N ASN A 186 0.12 0.02 5.56
CA ASN A 186 0.13 1.09 4.59
C ASN A 186 -1.29 1.54 4.22
N LEU A 187 -2.26 0.62 4.08
CA LEU A 187 -3.67 0.98 3.96
C LEU A 187 -4.15 1.82 5.16
N ALA A 188 -3.88 1.37 6.38
CA ALA A 188 -4.29 2.09 7.58
C ALA A 188 -3.61 3.48 7.70
N LYS A 189 -2.35 3.59 7.25
CA LYS A 189 -1.66 4.88 7.17
C LYS A 189 -2.26 5.79 6.09
N LEU A 190 -2.56 5.26 4.91
CA LEU A 190 -3.22 6.00 3.83
C LEU A 190 -4.60 6.48 4.29
N ALA A 191 -5.40 5.64 4.93
CA ALA A 191 -6.68 6.04 5.49
C ALA A 191 -6.56 7.14 6.55
N THR A 192 -5.61 7.01 7.48
CA THR A 192 -5.35 8.08 8.48
C THR A 192 -4.89 9.37 7.81
N ALA A 193 -4.20 9.26 6.67
CA ALA A 193 -3.57 10.40 6.02
C ALA A 193 -4.50 11.11 5.03
N PHE A 194 -5.14 10.34 4.19
CA PHE A 194 -5.91 10.80 3.04
C PHE A 194 -7.38 10.38 3.15
N GLY A 195 -7.87 10.08 4.36
CA GLY A 195 -9.23 9.64 4.63
C GLY A 195 -10.28 10.42 3.85
N PRO A 196 -10.36 11.77 3.97
CA PRO A 196 -11.33 12.57 3.24
C PRO A 196 -11.24 12.46 1.70
N ILE A 197 -10.03 12.27 1.16
CA ILE A 197 -9.82 12.11 -0.29
C ILE A 197 -10.28 10.71 -0.73
N LEU A 198 -9.93 9.68 0.05
CA LEU A 198 -10.34 8.30 -0.21
C LEU A 198 -11.86 8.14 -0.12
N THR A 199 -12.52 8.82 0.81
CA THR A 199 -13.98 8.80 0.95
C THR A 199 -14.68 9.58 -0.18
N SER A 200 -14.19 10.78 -0.54
CA SER A 200 -14.80 11.59 -1.61
C SER A 200 -14.74 10.87 -2.96
N CYS A 201 -13.62 10.24 -3.28
CA CYS A 201 -13.46 9.49 -4.53
C CYS A 201 -14.28 8.18 -4.52
N SER A 202 -14.40 7.52 -3.37
CA SER A 202 -15.27 6.33 -3.23
C SER A 202 -16.75 6.69 -3.44
N ALA A 203 -17.22 7.86 -2.98
CA ALA A 203 -18.60 8.31 -3.14
C ALA A 203 -18.94 8.75 -4.58
N ALA A 204 -17.98 9.34 -5.30
CA ALA A 204 -18.13 9.73 -6.69
C ALA A 204 -18.40 8.54 -7.63
N ILE A 205 -17.84 7.36 -7.29
CA ILE A 205 -18.01 6.12 -8.06
C ILE A 205 -19.39 5.48 -7.81
N ASN A 206 -19.94 5.62 -6.61
CA ASN A 206 -21.28 5.12 -6.25
C ASN A 206 -22.42 6.03 -6.72
N SER A 207 -22.09 7.19 -7.28
CA SER A 207 -23.05 8.06 -7.95
C SER A 207 -23.31 7.54 -9.37
N PRO A 208 -24.58 7.36 -9.80
CA PRO A 208 -24.88 6.92 -11.16
C PRO A 208 -24.59 8.06 -12.15
N SER A 209 -23.32 8.25 -12.51
CA SER A 209 -22.90 9.13 -13.59
C SER A 209 -23.16 8.43 -14.92
N LYS A 210 -24.03 9.05 -15.73
CA LYS A 210 -24.24 8.68 -17.13
C LYS A 210 -22.94 8.93 -17.88
N GLU A 211 -22.59 8.00 -18.77
CA GLU A 211 -21.45 8.03 -19.70
C GLU A 211 -20.10 7.61 -19.10
N GLN A 212 -19.86 6.30 -19.04
CA GLN A 212 -18.51 5.76 -19.22
C GLN A 212 -18.42 5.13 -20.61
N ASP A 213 -17.81 5.89 -21.52
CA ASP A 213 -17.30 5.40 -22.79
C ASP A 213 -16.23 4.32 -22.50
N GLY A 214 -16.25 3.26 -23.31
CA GLY A 214 -15.39 2.09 -23.17
C GLY A 214 -13.89 2.40 -23.32
N ASP A 215 -13.07 1.46 -22.86
CA ASP A 215 -11.60 1.38 -23.00
C ASP A 215 -10.71 2.12 -22.00
N LYS A 216 -11.16 2.34 -20.75
CA LYS A 216 -10.21 2.48 -19.62
C LYS A 216 -10.19 1.18 -18.83
N GLN A 217 -9.08 0.45 -18.96
CA GLN A 217 -8.71 -0.68 -18.12
C GLN A 217 -8.91 -0.24 -16.65
N GLU A 218 -9.89 -0.83 -15.96
CA GLU A 218 -10.24 -0.46 -14.58
C GLU A 218 -9.07 -0.78 -13.65
N THR A 219 -8.15 0.17 -13.49
CA THR A 219 -7.13 0.13 -12.45
C THR A 219 -7.84 0.18 -11.10
N GLY A 220 -7.49 -0.75 -10.21
CA GLY A 220 -8.25 -1.13 -9.01
C GLY A 220 -8.94 0.03 -8.30
N ARG A 221 -10.28 0.04 -8.36
CA ARG A 221 -11.12 1.01 -7.64
C ARG A 221 -10.96 0.77 -6.13
N PHE A 222 -10.78 1.84 -5.35
CA PHE A 222 -10.75 1.73 -3.89
C PHE A 222 -12.17 1.87 -3.32
N GLY A 223 -12.64 0.85 -2.60
CA GLY A 223 -13.86 0.90 -1.81
C GLY A 223 -13.57 1.01 -0.31
N ALA A 224 -14.02 2.08 0.33
CA ALA A 224 -13.84 2.26 1.78
C ALA A 224 -14.56 1.17 2.60
N GLU A 225 -15.81 0.86 2.23
CA GLU A 225 -16.59 -0.23 2.84
C GLU A 225 -15.93 -1.59 2.58
N GLU A 226 -15.45 -1.85 1.36
CA GLU A 226 -14.72 -3.09 1.03
C GLU A 226 -13.48 -3.25 1.91
N ALA A 227 -12.68 -2.19 2.06
CA ALA A 227 -11.49 -2.21 2.90
C ALA A 227 -11.81 -2.47 4.39
N VAL A 228 -12.94 -1.95 4.88
CA VAL A 228 -13.39 -2.17 6.27
C VAL A 228 -13.96 -3.58 6.46
N ALA A 229 -14.83 -4.05 5.58
CA ALA A 229 -15.33 -5.42 5.59
C ALA A 229 -14.16 -6.42 5.57
N ALA A 230 -13.18 -6.16 4.70
CA ALA A 230 -11.98 -6.95 4.56
C ALA A 230 -11.16 -7.06 5.87
N VAL A 231 -10.93 -5.95 6.56
CA VAL A 231 -10.17 -6.00 7.82
C VAL A 231 -11.00 -6.61 8.95
N VAL A 232 -12.33 -6.40 8.97
CA VAL A 232 -13.26 -7.04 9.92
C VAL A 232 -13.16 -8.55 9.82
N SER A 233 -13.26 -9.13 8.62
CA SER A 233 -13.12 -10.59 8.44
C SER A 233 -11.77 -11.10 8.97
N SER A 234 -10.69 -10.34 8.75
CA SER A 234 -9.34 -10.72 9.21
C SER A 234 -9.23 -10.68 10.75
N VAL A 235 -9.88 -9.70 11.38
CA VAL A 235 -9.99 -9.58 12.85
C VAL A 235 -10.78 -10.75 13.42
N GLU A 236 -11.94 -11.05 12.86
CA GLU A 236 -12.82 -12.12 13.33
C GLU A 236 -12.18 -13.52 13.18
N GLU A 237 -11.52 -13.76 12.05
CA GLU A 237 -10.83 -15.03 11.84
C GLU A 237 -9.68 -15.20 12.84
N SER A 238 -8.84 -14.19 13.01
CA SER A 238 -7.69 -14.25 13.91
C SER A 238 -8.10 -14.35 15.39
N VAL A 239 -9.16 -13.65 15.82
CA VAL A 239 -9.69 -13.83 17.19
C VAL A 239 -10.33 -15.21 17.39
N GLY A 240 -11.01 -15.75 16.37
CA GLY A 240 -11.54 -17.11 16.39
C GLY A 240 -10.46 -18.18 16.47
N GLN A 241 -9.31 -17.97 15.82
CA GLN A 241 -8.12 -18.82 15.97
C GLN A 241 -7.54 -18.72 17.39
N LEU A 242 -7.43 -17.52 17.96
CA LEU A 242 -6.99 -17.33 19.36
C LEU A 242 -7.92 -18.02 20.35
N LEU A 243 -9.23 -17.95 20.15
CA LEU A 243 -10.22 -18.63 20.99
C LEU A 243 -10.02 -20.15 20.98
N ARG A 244 -9.89 -20.75 19.78
CA ARG A 244 -9.64 -22.18 19.64
C ARG A 244 -8.34 -22.61 20.33
N GLY A 245 -7.28 -21.82 20.18
CA GLY A 245 -6.02 -22.04 20.89
C GLY A 245 -6.18 -21.97 22.41
N ALA A 246 -6.86 -20.94 22.90
CA ALA A 246 -7.10 -20.74 24.33
C ALA A 246 -7.91 -21.89 24.95
N SER A 247 -8.92 -22.41 24.25
CA SER A 247 -9.67 -23.60 24.68
C SER A 247 -8.80 -24.86 24.74
N ALA A 248 -7.73 -24.94 23.94
CA ALA A 248 -6.73 -25.99 23.99
C ALA A 248 -5.57 -25.71 24.98
N GLY A 249 -5.61 -24.59 25.71
CA GLY A 249 -4.58 -24.18 26.66
C GLY A 249 -3.29 -23.63 26.02
N VAL A 250 -3.34 -23.23 24.74
CA VAL A 250 -2.18 -22.75 23.98
C VAL A 250 -2.48 -21.38 23.35
N LEU A 251 -1.68 -20.37 23.70
CA LEU A 251 -1.69 -19.07 23.05
C LEU A 251 -0.62 -19.03 21.96
N ASP A 252 -1.05 -19.07 20.69
CA ASP A 252 -0.15 -18.98 19.55
C ASP A 252 0.33 -17.53 19.35
N ALA A 253 1.64 -17.31 19.53
CA ALA A 253 2.27 -16.00 19.37
C ALA A 253 2.27 -15.49 17.92
N GLY A 254 2.18 -16.38 16.93
CA GLY A 254 1.99 -16.04 15.52
C GLY A 254 0.61 -15.45 15.29
N VAL A 255 -0.43 -16.15 15.72
CA VAL A 255 -1.83 -15.69 15.61
C VAL A 255 -2.02 -14.35 16.34
N LEU A 256 -1.41 -14.18 17.52
CA LEU A 256 -1.47 -12.91 18.26
C LEU A 256 -0.86 -11.73 17.47
N LYS A 257 0.22 -11.96 16.71
CA LYS A 257 0.82 -10.90 15.86
C LYS A 257 -0.11 -10.49 14.72
N PHE A 258 -0.75 -11.46 14.07
CA PHE A 258 -1.75 -11.18 13.02
C PHE A 258 -2.95 -10.44 13.59
N PHE A 259 -3.52 -10.93 14.69
CA PHE A 259 -4.63 -10.26 15.37
C PHE A 259 -4.28 -8.81 15.73
N ARG A 260 -3.10 -8.57 16.33
CA ARG A 260 -2.62 -7.21 16.65
C ARG A 260 -2.53 -6.31 15.42
N LEU A 261 -2.02 -6.84 14.31
CA LEU A 261 -1.91 -6.11 13.04
C LEU A 261 -3.30 -5.70 12.54
N TYR A 262 -4.21 -6.67 12.42
CA TYR A 262 -5.55 -6.45 11.89
C TYR A 262 -6.38 -5.56 12.81
N TRP A 263 -6.31 -5.76 14.12
CA TRP A 263 -7.01 -4.93 15.10
C TRP A 263 -6.60 -3.46 15.01
N LYS A 264 -5.29 -3.20 14.88
CA LYS A 264 -4.77 -1.84 14.71
C LYS A 264 -5.19 -1.21 13.37
N ALA A 265 -5.22 -2.00 12.30
CA ALA A 265 -5.67 -1.54 11.00
C ALA A 265 -7.16 -1.22 11.02
N PHE A 266 -7.97 -2.11 11.59
CA PHE A 266 -9.42 -1.95 11.77
C PHE A 266 -9.75 -0.67 12.51
N HIS A 267 -9.15 -0.42 13.69
CA HIS A 267 -9.39 0.81 14.43
C HIS A 267 -9.11 2.08 13.59
N ARG A 268 -8.02 2.08 12.82
CA ARG A 268 -7.65 3.24 11.99
C ARG A 268 -8.59 3.42 10.81
N LEU A 269 -9.00 2.33 10.16
CA LEU A 269 -9.92 2.36 9.03
C LEU A 269 -11.32 2.79 9.49
N LEU A 270 -11.81 2.24 10.61
CA LEU A 270 -13.07 2.63 11.22
C LEU A 270 -13.11 4.13 11.53
N VAL A 271 -12.07 4.67 12.16
CA VAL A 271 -11.99 6.11 12.48
C VAL A 271 -11.91 6.96 11.21
N ALA A 272 -11.13 6.53 10.21
CA ALA A 272 -10.94 7.30 8.98
C ALA A 272 -12.17 7.32 8.07
N PHE A 273 -13.01 6.28 8.13
CA PHE A 273 -14.12 6.08 7.21
C PHE A 273 -15.50 6.08 7.89
N ALA A 274 -15.58 6.37 9.19
CA ALA A 274 -16.82 6.32 9.98
C ALA A 274 -18.04 6.95 9.28
N ASP A 275 -17.84 8.09 8.61
CA ASP A 275 -18.91 8.87 7.97
C ASP A 275 -19.45 8.26 6.66
N VAL A 276 -18.83 7.19 6.13
CA VAL A 276 -19.21 6.55 4.86
C VAL A 276 -19.47 5.04 4.96
N LEU A 277 -19.55 4.50 6.18
CA LEU A 277 -19.72 3.05 6.43
C LEU A 277 -21.20 2.63 6.50
N ASP A 278 -22.06 3.18 5.65
CA ASP A 278 -23.51 2.97 5.72
C ASP A 278 -23.92 1.49 5.80
N SER A 279 -23.30 0.62 5.00
CA SER A 279 -23.62 -0.82 4.98
C SER A 279 -22.76 -1.67 5.92
N GLU A 280 -21.68 -1.13 6.48
CA GLU A 280 -20.71 -1.87 7.29
C GLU A 280 -20.67 -1.47 8.78
N VAL A 281 -21.41 -0.43 9.20
CA VAL A 281 -21.46 -0.01 10.62
C VAL A 281 -21.87 -1.16 11.54
N GLU A 282 -22.92 -1.91 11.18
CA GLU A 282 -23.42 -3.02 12.02
C GLU A 282 -22.35 -4.12 12.17
N ASN A 283 -21.69 -4.49 11.07
CA ASN A 283 -20.61 -5.47 11.08
C ASN A 283 -19.43 -5.00 11.94
N CYS A 284 -19.07 -3.71 11.87
CA CYS A 284 -18.02 -3.14 12.70
C CYS A 284 -18.35 -3.22 14.20
N VAL A 285 -19.58 -2.86 14.58
CA VAL A 285 -20.04 -2.93 15.98
C VAL A 285 -20.04 -4.37 16.47
N LEU A 286 -20.57 -5.31 15.68
CA LEU A 286 -20.58 -6.74 16.01
C LEU A 286 -19.15 -7.28 16.18
N ALA A 287 -18.24 -6.94 15.28
CA ALA A 287 -16.84 -7.34 15.37
C ALA A 287 -16.18 -6.85 16.66
N ILE A 288 -16.41 -5.61 17.07
CA ILE A 288 -15.86 -5.05 18.31
C ILE A 288 -16.40 -5.79 19.54
N VAL A 289 -17.71 -6.04 19.59
CA VAL A 289 -18.34 -6.77 20.70
C VAL A 289 -17.84 -8.22 20.77
N ASN A 290 -17.76 -8.89 19.62
CA ASN A 290 -17.25 -10.26 19.51
C ASN A 290 -15.80 -10.34 19.97
N VAL A 291 -14.95 -9.40 19.55
CA VAL A 291 -13.55 -9.31 19.99
C VAL A 291 -13.47 -9.09 21.50
N ALA A 292 -14.22 -8.15 22.06
CA ALA A 292 -14.21 -7.87 23.50
C ALA A 292 -14.62 -9.13 24.31
N ALA A 293 -15.72 -9.77 23.93
CA ALA A 293 -16.19 -11.01 24.57
C ALA A 293 -15.16 -12.14 24.48
N SER A 294 -14.53 -12.29 23.30
CA SER A 294 -13.50 -13.30 23.06
C SER A 294 -12.26 -13.06 23.91
N LEU A 295 -11.77 -11.82 23.97
CA LEU A 295 -10.60 -11.45 24.77
C LEU A 295 -10.86 -11.67 26.27
N ILE A 296 -12.04 -11.31 26.77
CA ILE A 296 -12.45 -11.58 28.16
C ILE A 296 -12.35 -13.08 28.46
N TYR A 297 -12.92 -13.92 27.58
CA TYR A 297 -12.87 -15.38 27.75
C TYR A 297 -11.43 -15.91 27.73
N ILE A 298 -10.62 -15.50 26.74
CA ILE A 298 -9.22 -15.94 26.60
C ILE A 298 -8.42 -15.58 27.87
N ILE A 299 -8.56 -14.37 28.37
CA ILE A 299 -7.86 -13.89 29.57
C ILE A 299 -8.29 -14.70 30.81
N GLN A 300 -9.57 -15.06 30.92
CA GLN A 300 -10.09 -15.86 32.03
C GLN A 300 -9.61 -17.31 32.00
N GLN A 301 -9.45 -17.92 30.83
CA GLN A 301 -8.93 -19.28 30.68
C GLN A 301 -7.41 -19.36 30.93
N ASN A 302 -6.70 -18.26 30.69
CA ASN A 302 -5.24 -18.22 30.70
C ASN A 302 -4.66 -17.42 31.89
N LYS A 303 -5.29 -17.51 33.07
CA LYS A 303 -4.95 -16.72 34.27
C LYS A 303 -3.47 -16.77 34.67
N ASP A 304 -2.83 -17.93 34.55
CA ASP A 304 -1.41 -18.09 34.92
C ASP A 304 -0.45 -17.38 33.94
N SER A 305 -0.88 -17.20 32.69
CA SER A 305 -0.13 -16.46 31.66
C SER A 305 -0.58 -15.00 31.53
N ALA A 306 -1.54 -14.54 32.35
CA ALA A 306 -2.06 -13.19 32.28
C ALA A 306 -0.99 -12.12 32.56
N MET A 307 0.04 -12.45 33.35
CA MET A 307 1.20 -11.57 33.60
C MET A 307 2.31 -11.68 32.54
N SER A 308 2.14 -12.55 31.54
CA SER A 308 3.07 -12.64 30.41
C SER A 308 2.93 -11.44 29.48
N LYS A 309 3.94 -11.22 28.64
CA LYS A 309 3.88 -10.19 27.60
C LYS A 309 2.66 -10.34 26.67
N GLY A 310 2.30 -11.58 26.31
CA GLY A 310 1.11 -11.87 25.51
C GLY A 310 -0.19 -11.59 26.26
N GLY A 311 -0.25 -11.94 27.55
CA GLY A 311 -1.39 -11.62 28.41
C GLY A 311 -1.61 -10.11 28.59
N GLN A 312 -0.54 -9.34 28.76
CA GLN A 312 -0.63 -7.88 28.81
C GLN A 312 -1.08 -7.28 27.49
N GLU A 313 -0.63 -7.84 26.37
CA GLU A 313 -1.03 -7.41 25.03
C GLU A 313 -2.52 -7.65 24.77
N LEU A 314 -3.07 -8.81 25.17
CA LEU A 314 -4.50 -9.09 25.11
C LEU A 314 -5.33 -8.12 25.96
N ARG A 315 -4.86 -7.77 27.17
CA ARG A 315 -5.52 -6.78 28.04
C ARG A 315 -5.55 -5.40 27.38
N ASN A 316 -4.43 -4.95 26.83
CA ASN A 316 -4.39 -3.67 26.13
C ASN A 316 -5.34 -3.63 24.91
N MET A 317 -5.51 -4.76 24.21
CA MET A 317 -6.47 -4.84 23.10
C MET A 317 -7.93 -4.87 23.57
N LEU A 318 -8.20 -5.48 24.73
CA LEU A 318 -9.51 -5.41 25.37
C LEU A 318 -9.84 -3.97 25.80
N ASP A 319 -8.90 -3.26 26.42
CA ASP A 319 -9.08 -1.85 26.79
C ASP A 319 -9.40 -0.99 25.55
N GLN A 320 -8.72 -1.25 24.43
CA GLN A 320 -9.03 -0.58 23.15
C GLN A 320 -10.43 -0.91 22.64
N ALA A 321 -10.88 -2.16 22.75
CA ALA A 321 -12.23 -2.54 22.33
C ALA A 321 -13.30 -1.85 23.18
N VAL A 322 -13.09 -1.75 24.49
CA VAL A 322 -13.98 -1.02 25.40
C VAL A 322 -14.01 0.46 25.05
N GLU A 323 -12.86 1.08 24.83
CA GLU A 323 -12.77 2.49 24.43
C GLU A 323 -13.51 2.76 23.10
N MET A 324 -13.44 1.84 22.13
CA MET A 324 -14.19 1.94 20.88
C MET A 324 -15.70 1.89 21.13
N ILE A 325 -16.19 0.96 21.96
CA ILE A 325 -17.61 0.86 22.34
C ILE A 325 -18.08 2.15 23.01
N GLU A 326 -17.30 2.68 23.94
CA GLU A 326 -17.61 3.93 24.65
C GLU A 326 -17.71 5.13 23.70
N LYS A 327 -16.82 5.23 22.70
CA LYS A 327 -16.88 6.31 21.69
C LYS A 327 -18.09 6.19 20.77
N MET A 328 -18.42 4.97 20.34
CA MET A 328 -19.60 4.73 19.50
C MET A 328 -20.91 5.01 20.25
N THR A 329 -20.97 4.69 21.55
CA THR A 329 -22.16 4.93 22.39
C THR A 329 -22.24 6.38 22.91
N GLY A 330 -21.10 7.04 23.11
CA GLY A 330 -20.98 8.42 23.60
C GLY A 330 -21.32 9.50 22.58
N SER A 331 -21.54 9.15 21.31
CA SER A 331 -21.92 10.07 20.23
C SER A 331 -23.42 10.37 20.15
N THR A 332 -24.13 10.26 21.29
CA THR A 332 -25.54 10.71 21.35
C THR A 332 -25.53 12.23 21.54
N PRO A 333 -26.11 13.04 20.64
CA PRO A 333 -26.29 14.46 20.92
C PRO A 333 -27.24 14.57 22.11
N THR A 334 -26.74 15.14 23.20
CA THR A 334 -27.60 15.74 24.21
C THR A 334 -28.52 16.75 23.54
N ALA A 335 -29.82 16.50 23.68
CA ALA A 335 -30.96 17.33 23.36
C ALA A 335 -30.69 18.83 23.18
N ALA A 336 -31.21 19.36 22.08
CA ALA A 336 -31.80 20.70 22.00
C ALA A 336 -33.13 20.59 21.24
#